data_AF-A0A537J8X5-F1
#
_entry.id   AF-A0A537J8X5-F1
#
_cell.length_a   1.000
_cell.length_b   1.000
_cell.length_c   1.000
_cell.angle_alpha   90.00
_cell.angle_beta   90.00
_cell.angle_gamma   90.00
#
_symmetry.space_group_name_H-M   'P 1'
#
loop_
_entity.id
_entity.type
_entity.pdbx_description
1 polymer ?
#
loop_
_entity_poly.entity_id
_entity_poly.type
_entity_poly.pdbx_seq_one_letter_code
_entity_poly.pdbx_strand_id
1 'polypeptide(L)' 'MIEGNIYEVNVRQYSPEGTFKAFEKNLPRIKEMGVQTLWFMPINPISRVDRKGALGSYYAV' A
#
# COMPACT_ATOMS: atom_id res chain seq x y z
N MET A 1 15.09 24.21 1.97
CA MET A 1 13.79 23.55 2.20
C MET A 1 14.01 22.08 1.89
N ILE A 2 13.76 21.17 2.84
CA ILE A 2 13.80 19.73 2.55
C ILE A 2 12.41 19.37 2.02
N GLU A 3 12.28 19.20 0.71
CA GLU A 3 11.05 18.69 0.10
C GLU A 3 11.09 17.16 0.10
N GLY A 4 10.20 16.55 0.86
CA GLY A 4 10.02 15.10 0.92
C GLY A 4 9.03 14.62 -0.15
N ASN A 5 9.41 13.63 -0.97
CA ASN A 5 8.52 12.98 -1.93
C ASN A 5 7.99 11.65 -1.36
N ILE A 6 6.70 11.62 -1.02
CA ILE A 6 6.01 10.49 -0.39
C ILE A 6 5.07 9.84 -1.40
N TYR A 7 5.11 8.50 -1.46
CA TYR A 7 4.22 7.70 -2.30
C TYR A 7 3.39 6.74 -1.44
N GLU A 8 2.07 6.91 -1.47
CA GLU A 8 1.14 6.03 -0.77
C GLU A 8 0.94 4.70 -1.53
N VAL A 9 0.98 3.58 -0.81
CA VAL A 9 0.89 2.24 -1.38
C VAL A 9 -0.18 1.42 -0.69
N ASN A 10 -1.15 0.95 -1.48
CA ASN A 10 -2.09 -0.09 -1.07
C ASN A 10 -1.60 -1.46 -1.57
N VAL A 11 -0.83 -2.17 -0.73
CA VAL A 11 -0.20 -3.45 -1.12
C VAL A 11 -1.21 -4.48 -1.62
N ARG A 12 -2.41 -4.53 -1.04
CA ARG A 12 -3.46 -5.50 -1.40
C ARG A 12 -4.03 -5.30 -2.79
N GLN A 13 -3.99 -4.06 -3.29
CA GLN A 13 -4.55 -3.70 -4.60
C GLN A 13 -3.48 -3.34 -5.63
N TYR A 14 -2.23 -3.16 -5.20
CA TYR A 14 -1.14 -2.75 -6.08
C TYR A 14 -0.80 -3.85 -7.11
N SER A 15 -0.93 -5.13 -6.73
CA SER A 15 -0.74 -6.27 -7.65
C SER A 15 -1.82 -7.33 -7.41
N PRO A 16 -2.07 -8.23 -8.38
CA PRO A 16 -3.02 -9.34 -8.22
C PRO A 16 -2.70 -10.25 -7.02
N GLU A 17 -1.41 -10.45 -6.72
CA GLU A 17 -0.96 -11.24 -5.57
C GLU A 17 -1.20 -10.53 -4.24
N GLY A 18 -1.25 -9.19 -4.23
CA GLY A 18 -1.48 -8.40 -3.02
C GLY A 18 -0.41 -8.57 -1.94
N THR A 19 0.84 -8.92 -2.33
CA THR A 19 1.94 -9.21 -1.39
C THR A 19 3.09 -8.21 -1.51
N PHE A 20 3.86 -8.05 -0.44
CA PHE A 20 5.09 -7.25 -0.46
C PHE A 20 6.11 -7.75 -1.47
N LYS A 21 6.23 -9.07 -1.64
CA LYS A 21 7.18 -9.68 -2.60
C LYS A 21 6.82 -9.36 -4.05
N ALA A 22 5.53 -9.27 -4.38
CA ALA A 22 5.09 -8.82 -5.70
C ALA A 22 5.31 -7.31 -5.87
N PHE A 23 5.04 -6.52 -4.82
CA PHE A 23 5.29 -5.08 -4.82
C PHE A 23 6.77 -4.73 -4.99
N GLU A 24 7.68 -5.45 -4.34
CA GLU A 24 9.13 -5.22 -4.32
C GLU A 24 9.74 -5.03 -5.71
N LYS A 25 9.23 -5.76 -6.72
CA LYS A 25 9.65 -5.66 -8.12
C LYS A 25 9.48 -4.25 -8.72
N ASN A 26 8.67 -3.40 -8.10
CA ASN A 26 8.38 -2.04 -8.54
C ASN A 26 9.27 -0.98 -7.88
N LEU A 27 10.05 -1.34 -6.85
CA LEU A 27 10.91 -0.41 -6.14
C LEU A 27 11.89 0.33 -7.06
N PRO A 28 12.53 -0.29 -8.09
CA PRO A 28 13.39 0.42 -9.02
C PRO A 28 12.68 1.57 -9.74
N ARG A 29 11.49 1.29 -10.30
CA ARG A 29 10.66 2.29 -10.98
C ARG A 29 10.24 3.43 -10.05
N ILE A 30 9.83 3.10 -8.82
CA ILE A 30 9.39 4.10 -7.84
C ILE A 30 10.56 5.00 -7.41
N LYS A 31 11.77 4.42 -7.27
CA LYS A 31 12.99 5.19 -7.01
C LYS A 31 13.35 6.12 -8.17
N GLU A 32 13.20 5.67 -9.42
CA GLU A 32 13.42 6.49 -10.62
C GLU A 32 12.44 7.68 -10.70
N MET A 33 11.24 7.55 -10.13
CA MET A 33 10.28 8.66 -10.00
C MET A 33 10.70 9.73 -8.95
N GLY A 34 11.83 9.55 -8.26
CA GLY A 34 12.30 10.48 -7.24
C GLY A 34 11.57 10.36 -5.89
N VAL A 35 10.82 9.29 -5.68
CA VAL A 35 10.16 9.00 -4.40
C VAL A 35 11.19 8.62 -3.35
N GLN A 36 11.03 9.16 -2.15
CA GLN A 36 11.97 9.00 -1.04
C GLN A 36 11.36 8.21 0.11
N THR A 37 10.03 8.26 0.27
CA THR A 37 9.32 7.55 1.34
C THR A 37 8.11 6.83 0.80
N LEU A 38 7.94 5.57 1.18
CA LEU A 38 6.73 4.80 0.92
C LEU A 38 5.83 4.83 2.16
N TRP A 39 4.59 5.24 1.98
CA TRP A 39 3.57 5.19 3.02
C TRP A 39 2.60 4.04 2.73
N PHE A 40 2.70 2.96 3.50
CA PHE A 40 1.80 1.83 3.32
C PHE A 40 0.46 2.07 4.04
N MET A 41 -0.64 1.84 3.32
CA MET A 41 -1.95 1.67 3.95
C MET A 41 -1.92 0.53 4.98
N PRO A 42 -2.87 0.44 5.92
CA PRO A 42 -2.80 -0.55 7.00
C PRO A 42 -2.74 -2.00 6.47
N ILE A 43 -1.72 -2.72 6.94
CA ILE A 43 -1.39 -4.09 6.50
C ILE A 43 -2.00 -5.19 7.39
N ASN A 44 -2.60 -4.80 8.52
CA ASN A 44 -3.27 -5.71 9.46
C ASN A 44 -4.53 -6.34 8.83
N PRO A 45 -4.91 -7.58 9.19
CA PRO A 45 -6.12 -8.22 8.67
C PRO A 45 -7.35 -7.30 8.76
N ILE A 46 -8.19 -7.31 7.73
CA ILE A 46 -9.42 -6.53 7.71
C ILE A 46 -10.47 -7.25 8.58
N SER A 47 -11.05 -6.52 9.53
CA SER A 47 -12.15 -7.03 10.34
C SER A 47 -13.33 -7.47 9.47
N ARG A 48 -13.94 -8.60 9.85
CA ARG A 48 -15.08 -9.21 9.13
C ARG A 48 -16.43 -8.79 9.71
N VAL A 49 -16.46 -8.36 10.97
CA VAL A 49 -17.67 -7.90 11.65
C VAL A 49 -18.01 -6.51 11.12
N ASP A 50 -19.28 -6.27 10.77
CA ASP A 50 -19.77 -5.00 10.18
C ASP A 50 -19.03 -4.54 8.91
N ARG A 51 -18.49 -5.49 8.14
CA ARG A 51 -17.77 -5.21 6.90
C ARG A 51 -18.69 -4.50 5.90
N LYS A 52 -18.35 -3.26 5.55
CA LYS A 52 -19.02 -2.53 4.46
C LYS A 52 -18.58 -3.10 3.10
N GLY A 53 -19.51 -3.71 2.39
CA GLY A 53 -19.30 -4.27 1.05
C GLY A 53 -18.38 -5.50 1.01
N ALA A 54 -18.08 -5.99 -0.20
CA ALA A 54 -17.31 -7.23 -0.41
C ALA A 54 -15.83 -7.10 0.00
N LEU A 55 -15.24 -5.91 -0.07
CA LEU A 55 -13.81 -5.66 0.18
C LEU A 55 -13.51 -5.11 1.59
N GLY A 56 -14.49 -4.50 2.28
CA GLY A 56 -14.28 -3.90 3.62
C GLY A 56 -13.38 -2.66 3.60
N SER A 57 -13.19 -2.05 4.77
CA SER A 57 -12.30 -0.88 4.94
C SER A 57 -10.90 -1.31 5.36
N TYR A 58 -9.88 -0.69 4.78
CA TYR A 58 -8.48 -0.91 5.17
C TYR A 58 -8.15 -0.44 6.59
N TYR A 59 -8.97 0.43 7.17
CA TYR A 59 -8.79 0.95 8.53
C TYR A 59 -9.63 0.20 9.58
N ALA A 60 -10.44 -0.78 9.17
CA ALA A 60 -11.16 -1.65 10.09
C ALA A 60 -10.23 -2.79 10.52
N VAL A 61 -9.44 -2.54 11.56
CA VAL A 61 -8.57 -3.52 12.23
C VAL A 61 -9.36 -4.26 13.30
#